data_AF-A0A9E5FF90-F1
#
_entry.id   AF-A0A9E5FF90-F1
#
_cell.length_a   1.000
_cell.length_b   1.000
_cell.length_c   1.000
_cell.angle_alpha   90.00
_cell.angle_beta   90.00
_cell.angle_gamma   90.00
#
_symmetry.space_group_name_H-M   'P 1'
#
loop_
_entity.id
_entity.type
_entity.pdbx_description
1 polymer ?
#
loop_
_entity_poly.entity_id
_entity_poly.type
_entity_poly.pdbx_seq_one_letter_code
_entity_poly.pdbx_strand_id
1 'polypeptide(L)'
;MKSQAKRTGFTLIELLVVIAIIAVLIGLLVPAVQKVREAANRMSCQNNMKQIGLGLQNYQSQMGFFPGCSINTGTTNKVTLANGAKMGVKVTNVFHGWGVMILPFIEQEPLFKQYNFDVTWSDAANLVVRETVVKTFICPTTPRSAATMNTKLIGAVSTNAAPGDYAPDYSYSATLETNGLVDVNVARTGIMSTNIVRPIGVISDGTSNTILISETAGRPDAWATGKLLTSGTQTDGGWCDPDSAYITHGFSADGVTTTDGGPCHTNCSNNNEPYGFHSAGAMHVMADGSVRFIQASMNIRQFVKLITYMGNDVAPID
;
A
#
# COMPACT_ATOMS: atom_id res chain seq x y z
N MET A 1 -43.01 -61.63 24.12
CA MET A 1 -42.94 -60.47 25.04
C MET A 1 -42.32 -59.31 24.27
N LYS A 2 -43.08 -58.26 23.94
CA LYS A 2 -42.57 -57.06 23.27
C LYS A 2 -42.20 -56.03 24.34
N SER A 3 -40.90 -55.77 24.50
CA SER A 3 -40.37 -54.71 25.37
C SER A 3 -40.87 -53.36 24.85
N GLN A 4 -41.72 -52.69 25.63
CA GLN A 4 -42.22 -51.35 25.33
C GLN A 4 -41.15 -50.36 25.78
N ALA A 5 -40.33 -49.87 24.85
CA ALA A 5 -39.33 -48.85 25.13
C ALA A 5 -40.04 -47.59 25.68
N LYS A 6 -39.78 -47.27 26.96
CA LYS A 6 -40.23 -46.01 27.58
C LYS A 6 -39.65 -44.86 26.77
N ARG A 7 -40.50 -44.11 26.07
CA ARG A 7 -40.12 -42.84 25.45
C ARG A 7 -39.85 -41.83 26.55
N THR A 8 -38.58 -41.50 26.78
CA THR A 8 -38.17 -40.38 27.63
C THR A 8 -38.46 -39.08 26.86
N GLY A 9 -39.49 -38.34 27.30
CA GLY A 9 -39.79 -37.02 26.76
C GLY A 9 -38.83 -35.98 27.33
N PHE A 10 -38.37 -35.06 26.48
CA PHE A 10 -37.53 -33.94 26.89
C PHE A 10 -38.37 -32.93 27.67
N THR A 11 -37.94 -32.52 28.86
CA THR A 11 -38.64 -31.48 29.63
C THR A 11 -38.29 -30.09 29.09
N LEU A 12 -39.23 -29.15 29.22
CA LEU A 12 -39.03 -27.75 28.82
C LEU A 12 -37.81 -27.12 29.50
N ILE A 13 -37.55 -27.51 30.75
CA ILE A 13 -36.40 -27.03 31.54
C ILE A 13 -35.09 -27.55 30.95
N GLU A 14 -34.99 -28.83 30.60
CA GLU A 14 -33.79 -29.41 29.98
C GLU A 14 -33.46 -28.71 28.65
N LEU A 15 -34.49 -28.41 27.83
CA LEU A 15 -34.28 -27.67 26.58
C LEU A 15 -33.78 -26.25 26.86
N LEU A 16 -34.37 -25.57 27.83
CA LEU A 16 -34.02 -24.18 28.17
C LEU A 16 -32.58 -24.07 28.72
N VAL A 17 -32.14 -25.03 29.53
CA VAL A 17 -30.75 -25.07 30.03
C VAL A 17 -29.76 -25.29 28.89
N VAL A 18 -30.05 -26.17 27.94
CA VAL A 18 -29.17 -26.45 26.80
C VAL A 18 -29.02 -25.22 25.91
N ILE A 19 -30.13 -24.54 25.57
CA ILE A 19 -30.04 -23.31 24.76
C ILE A 19 -29.31 -22.20 25.52
N ALA A 20 -29.47 -22.10 26.85
CA ALA A 20 -28.77 -21.11 27.66
C ALA A 20 -27.25 -21.35 27.66
N ILE A 21 -26.81 -22.60 27.79
CA ILE A 21 -25.38 -22.96 27.71
C ILE A 21 -24.83 -22.63 26.32
N ILE A 22 -25.53 -23.02 25.24
CA ILE A 22 -25.08 -22.71 23.86
C ILE A 22 -25.00 -21.20 23.64
N ALA A 23 -25.98 -20.43 24.10
CA ALA A 23 -25.98 -18.97 23.98
C ALA A 23 -24.80 -18.34 24.71
N VAL A 24 -24.46 -18.81 25.92
CA VAL A 24 -23.28 -18.34 26.67
C VAL A 24 -21.99 -18.72 25.95
N LEU A 25 -21.87 -19.95 25.46
CA LEU A 25 -20.69 -20.40 24.72
C LEU A 25 -20.48 -19.58 23.44
N ILE A 26 -21.54 -19.37 22.64
CA ILE A 26 -21.47 -18.52 21.44
C ILE A 26 -21.14 -17.08 21.82
N GLY A 27 -21.77 -16.53 22.87
CA GLY A 27 -21.54 -15.18 23.35
C GLY A 27 -20.08 -14.92 23.76
N LEU A 28 -19.40 -15.93 24.32
CA LEU A 28 -17.98 -15.85 24.66
C LEU A 28 -17.05 -16.12 23.47
N LEU A 29 -17.48 -16.93 22.49
CA LEU A 29 -16.66 -17.30 21.32
C LEU A 29 -16.66 -16.22 20.23
N VAL A 30 -17.77 -15.52 19.99
CA VAL A 30 -17.88 -14.53 18.90
C VAL A 30 -16.82 -13.42 19.00
N PRO A 31 -16.62 -12.75 20.17
CA PRO A 31 -15.58 -11.73 20.30
C PRO A 31 -14.16 -12.28 20.12
N ALA A 32 -13.92 -13.52 20.56
CA ALA A 32 -12.61 -14.16 20.43
C ALA A 32 -12.29 -14.50 18.96
N VAL A 33 -13.25 -15.06 18.22
CA VAL A 33 -13.08 -15.39 16.80
C VAL A 33 -12.82 -14.12 15.97
N GLN A 34 -13.46 -13.00 16.29
CA GLN A 34 -13.23 -11.72 15.61
C GLN A 34 -11.79 -11.22 15.82
N LYS A 35 -11.31 -11.20 17.06
CA LYS A 35 -9.91 -10.83 17.37
C LYS A 35 -8.90 -11.70 16.62
N VAL A 36 -9.14 -13.01 16.55
CA VAL A 36 -8.28 -13.94 15.81
C VAL A 36 -8.30 -13.63 14.31
N ARG A 37 -9.47 -13.33 13.73
CA ARG A 37 -9.58 -12.95 12.31
C ARG A 37 -8.86 -11.64 12.00
N GLU A 38 -9.01 -10.64 12.85
CA GLU A 38 -8.31 -9.35 12.68
C GLU A 38 -6.79 -9.51 12.74
N ALA A 39 -6.29 -10.30 13.71
CA ALA A 39 -4.88 -10.63 13.80
C ALA A 39 -4.39 -11.40 12.57
N ALA A 40 -5.16 -12.37 12.08
CA ALA A 40 -4.85 -13.12 10.87
C ALA A 40 -4.79 -12.22 9.63
N ASN A 41 -5.76 -11.32 9.45
CA ASN A 41 -5.77 -10.37 8.34
C ASN A 41 -4.57 -9.42 8.38
N ARG A 42 -4.19 -8.93 9.58
CA ARG A 42 -2.96 -8.13 9.75
C ARG A 42 -1.71 -8.92 9.36
N MET A 43 -1.59 -10.18 9.79
CA MET A 43 -0.49 -11.05 9.38
C MET A 43 -0.48 -11.29 7.87
N SER A 44 -1.64 -11.42 7.24
CA SER A 44 -1.74 -11.52 5.77
C SER A 44 -1.26 -10.24 5.07
N CYS A 45 -1.62 -9.04 5.54
CA CYS A 45 -1.08 -7.79 4.98
C CYS A 45 0.45 -7.72 5.14
N GLN A 46 0.98 -8.12 6.31
CA GLN A 46 2.43 -8.19 6.54
C GLN A 46 3.12 -9.19 5.59
N ASN A 47 2.49 -10.34 5.33
CA ASN A 47 3.02 -11.35 4.41
C ASN A 47 3.00 -10.87 2.95
N ASN A 48 1.94 -10.18 2.53
CA ASN A 48 1.84 -9.56 1.20
C ASN A 48 2.97 -8.53 1.02
N MET A 49 3.15 -7.63 1.98
CA MET A 49 4.25 -6.66 2.01
C MET A 49 5.63 -7.34 2.03
N LYS A 50 5.76 -8.49 2.71
CA LYS A 50 7.02 -9.26 2.70
C LYS A 50 7.30 -9.86 1.33
N GLN A 51 6.29 -10.38 0.63
CA GLN A 51 6.42 -10.84 -0.75
C GLN A 51 6.83 -9.70 -1.68
N ILE A 52 6.23 -8.51 -1.54
CA ILE A 52 6.61 -7.31 -2.30
C ILE A 52 8.06 -6.93 -2.00
N GLY A 53 8.46 -6.89 -0.73
CA GLY A 53 9.84 -6.58 -0.32
C GLY A 53 10.85 -7.56 -0.87
N LEU A 54 10.57 -8.87 -0.81
CA LEU A 54 11.42 -9.89 -1.44
C LEU A 54 11.47 -9.73 -2.96
N GLY A 55 10.34 -9.42 -3.60
CA GLY A 55 10.26 -9.14 -5.03
C GLY A 55 11.14 -7.96 -5.43
N LEU A 56 11.12 -6.88 -4.64
CA LEU A 56 11.98 -5.70 -4.83
C LEU A 56 13.47 -6.02 -4.63
N GLN A 57 13.84 -6.81 -3.63
CA GLN A 57 15.22 -7.26 -3.44
C GLN A 57 15.69 -8.14 -4.60
N ASN A 58 14.85 -9.07 -5.09
CA ASN A 58 15.19 -9.90 -6.24
C ASN A 58 15.35 -9.06 -7.52
N TYR A 59 14.46 -8.10 -7.74
CA TYR A 59 14.57 -7.14 -8.84
C TYR A 59 15.89 -6.37 -8.75
N GLN A 60 16.19 -5.79 -7.59
CA GLN A 60 17.41 -5.01 -7.37
C GLN A 60 18.68 -5.88 -7.50
N SER A 61 18.63 -7.14 -7.07
CA SER A 61 19.76 -8.06 -7.20
C SER A 61 20.06 -8.37 -8.67
N GLN A 62 19.03 -8.52 -9.51
CA GLN A 62 19.19 -8.82 -10.93
C GLN A 62 19.51 -7.57 -11.77
N MET A 63 18.88 -6.42 -11.46
CA MET A 63 19.02 -5.19 -12.24
C MET A 63 20.14 -4.28 -11.73
N GLY A 64 20.62 -4.49 -10.50
CA GLY A 64 21.60 -3.64 -9.82
C GLY A 64 21.01 -2.39 -9.17
N PHE A 65 19.69 -2.19 -9.26
CA PHE A 65 18.98 -1.02 -8.72
C PHE A 65 17.51 -1.33 -8.41
N PHE A 66 16.92 -0.59 -7.48
CA PHE A 66 15.48 -0.63 -7.26
C PHE A 66 14.72 -0.02 -8.45
N PRO A 67 13.50 -0.51 -8.76
CA PRO A 67 12.69 0.10 -9.80
C PRO A 67 12.32 1.53 -9.41
N GLY A 68 12.16 2.41 -10.40
CA GLY A 68 11.52 3.70 -10.17
C GLY A 68 10.06 3.50 -9.76
N CYS A 69 9.48 4.44 -9.01
CA CYS A 69 8.07 4.34 -8.61
C CYS A 69 7.12 4.47 -9.82
N SER A 70 7.56 5.20 -10.83
CA SER A 70 6.93 5.25 -12.15
C SER A 70 7.95 5.57 -13.23
N ILE A 71 7.59 5.22 -14.45
CA ILE A 71 8.32 5.51 -15.67
C ILE A 71 7.42 6.38 -16.52
N ASN A 72 7.95 7.51 -16.96
CA ASN A 72 7.27 8.49 -17.78
C ASN A 72 8.23 8.93 -18.87
N THR A 73 7.92 8.54 -20.11
CA THR A 73 8.75 8.88 -21.28
C THR A 73 8.59 10.31 -21.78
N GLY A 74 7.55 11.05 -21.34
CA GLY A 74 7.25 12.39 -21.85
C GLY A 74 7.34 12.47 -23.38
N THR A 75 7.73 13.62 -23.92
CA THR A 75 7.91 13.83 -25.37
C THR A 75 9.23 13.25 -25.92
N THR A 76 10.06 12.63 -25.08
CA THR A 76 11.36 12.10 -25.51
C THR A 76 11.34 10.57 -25.52
N ASN A 77 11.70 9.95 -26.65
CA ASN A 77 11.74 8.48 -26.86
C ASN A 77 12.77 7.72 -25.98
N LYS A 78 13.22 8.31 -24.86
CA LYS A 78 14.23 7.77 -23.95
C LYS A 78 13.95 8.32 -22.54
N VAL A 79 13.56 7.45 -21.61
CA VAL A 79 13.73 7.75 -20.18
C VAL A 79 15.20 7.58 -19.86
N THR A 80 15.89 8.71 -19.64
CA THR A 80 17.25 8.71 -19.09
C THR A 80 17.11 8.74 -17.58
N LEU A 81 17.48 7.63 -16.95
CA LEU A 81 17.49 7.51 -15.51
C LEU A 81 18.65 8.34 -14.93
N ALA A 82 18.59 8.71 -13.65
CA ALA A 82 19.63 9.54 -13.02
C ALA A 82 21.05 8.93 -13.09
N ASN A 83 21.15 7.61 -13.27
CA ASN A 83 22.41 6.88 -13.50
C ASN A 83 22.83 6.83 -14.99
N GLY A 84 22.13 7.54 -15.88
CA GLY A 84 22.37 7.53 -17.33
C GLY A 84 21.82 6.31 -18.07
N ALA A 85 21.23 5.34 -17.37
CA ALA A 85 20.65 4.14 -17.99
C ALA A 85 19.37 4.50 -18.77
N LYS A 86 19.13 3.79 -19.88
CA LYS A 86 17.92 3.93 -20.69
C LYS A 86 17.07 2.69 -20.49
N MET A 87 15.84 2.87 -20.02
CA MET A 87 14.86 1.79 -19.80
C MET A 87 14.33 1.14 -21.08
N GLY A 88 14.95 1.39 -22.24
CA GLY A 88 14.59 0.76 -23.50
C GLY A 88 13.22 1.14 -24.08
N VAL A 89 12.42 1.99 -23.42
CA VAL A 89 11.13 2.45 -23.93
C VAL A 89 11.35 3.36 -25.14
N LYS A 90 10.87 2.94 -26.31
CA LYS A 90 11.16 3.56 -27.62
C LYS A 90 10.10 4.57 -28.08
N VAL A 91 9.02 4.72 -27.32
CA VAL A 91 7.82 5.47 -27.69
C VAL A 91 7.60 6.61 -26.69
N THR A 92 7.24 7.80 -27.19
CA THR A 92 6.86 8.98 -26.39
C THR A 92 5.50 8.79 -25.72
N ASN A 93 5.25 9.49 -24.61
CA ASN A 93 3.97 9.53 -23.88
C ASN A 93 3.49 8.15 -23.39
N VAL A 94 4.43 7.26 -23.09
CA VAL A 94 4.23 5.99 -22.42
C VAL A 94 4.56 6.12 -20.94
N PHE A 95 3.62 5.68 -20.10
CA PHE A 95 3.71 5.71 -18.66
C PHE A 95 3.48 4.32 -18.06
N HIS A 96 4.24 3.95 -17.03
CA HIS A 96 4.10 2.67 -16.32
C HIS A 96 4.34 2.85 -14.81
N GLY A 97 3.57 2.15 -13.97
CA GLY A 97 3.81 2.08 -12.53
C GLY A 97 4.85 1.04 -12.13
N TRP A 98 5.39 1.15 -10.92
CA TRP A 98 6.34 0.20 -10.33
C TRP A 98 5.80 -1.24 -10.25
N GLY A 99 4.49 -1.41 -10.00
CA GLY A 99 3.89 -2.71 -9.71
C GLY A 99 4.06 -3.71 -10.85
N VAL A 100 4.05 -3.24 -12.10
CA VAL A 100 4.29 -4.11 -13.27
C VAL A 100 5.71 -4.64 -13.35
N MET A 101 6.69 -3.89 -12.82
CA MET A 101 8.11 -4.24 -12.90
C MET A 101 8.48 -5.40 -11.98
N ILE A 102 7.74 -5.58 -10.90
CA ILE A 102 8.02 -6.62 -9.92
C ILE A 102 7.22 -7.91 -10.13
N LEU A 103 6.25 -7.94 -11.07
CA LEU A 103 5.40 -9.11 -11.32
C LEU A 103 6.17 -10.44 -11.47
N PRO A 104 7.29 -10.52 -12.23
CA PRO A 104 8.06 -11.76 -12.35
C PRO A 104 8.65 -12.26 -11.02
N PHE A 105 8.83 -11.34 -10.08
CA PHE A 105 9.47 -11.58 -8.78
C PHE A 105 8.47 -11.84 -7.65
N ILE A 106 7.17 -11.80 -7.95
CA ILE A 106 6.06 -12.09 -7.01
C ILE A 106 5.08 -13.14 -7.58
N GLU A 107 5.60 -14.09 -8.36
CA GLU A 107 4.84 -15.21 -8.96
C GLU A 107 3.71 -14.76 -9.92
N GLN A 108 3.83 -13.59 -10.54
CA GLN A 108 2.90 -13.06 -11.53
C GLN A 108 3.50 -12.98 -12.94
N GLU A 109 4.43 -13.89 -13.28
CA GLU A 109 5.04 -13.99 -14.62
C GLU A 109 4.01 -14.09 -15.77
N PRO A 110 2.88 -14.83 -15.65
CA PRO A 110 1.87 -14.88 -16.71
C PRO A 110 1.23 -13.52 -17.02
N LEU A 111 1.05 -12.66 -16.01
CA LEU A 111 0.55 -11.30 -16.21
C LEU A 111 1.62 -10.41 -16.86
N PHE A 112 2.87 -10.54 -16.41
CA PHE A 112 3.99 -9.79 -16.98
C PHE A 112 4.15 -10.04 -18.48
N LYS A 113 4.06 -11.30 -18.92
CA LYS A 113 4.17 -11.68 -20.34
C LYS A 113 3.03 -11.15 -21.21
N GLN A 114 1.88 -10.86 -20.62
CA GLN A 114 0.72 -10.30 -21.33
C GLN A 114 0.76 -8.77 -21.40
N TYR A 115 1.57 -8.12 -20.56
CA TYR A 115 1.65 -6.67 -20.51
C TYR A 115 2.49 -6.11 -21.66
N ASN A 116 1.96 -5.12 -22.36
CA ASN A 116 2.64 -4.43 -23.45
C ASN A 116 3.32 -3.15 -22.96
N PHE A 117 4.66 -3.17 -22.91
CA PHE A 117 5.50 -2.04 -22.52
C PHE A 117 5.75 -1.01 -23.63
N ASP A 118 5.32 -1.27 -24.87
CA ASP A 118 5.46 -0.33 -25.98
C ASP A 118 4.32 0.71 -26.03
N VAL A 119 3.28 0.53 -25.20
CA VAL A 119 2.13 1.44 -25.07
C VAL A 119 1.93 1.84 -23.62
N THR A 120 1.27 2.98 -23.38
CA THR A 120 1.00 3.44 -22.01
C THR A 120 0.15 2.44 -21.23
N TRP A 121 0.30 2.39 -19.90
CA TRP A 121 -0.43 1.46 -19.03
C TRP A 121 -1.96 1.49 -19.21
N SER A 122 -2.51 2.65 -19.57
CA SER A 122 -3.94 2.87 -19.79
C SER A 122 -4.44 2.49 -21.19
N ASP A 123 -3.56 2.05 -22.08
CA ASP A 123 -3.94 1.60 -23.42
C ASP A 123 -4.84 0.35 -23.37
N ALA A 124 -5.75 0.20 -24.35
CA ALA A 124 -6.65 -0.94 -24.44
C ALA A 124 -5.92 -2.29 -24.50
N ALA A 125 -4.70 -2.33 -25.06
CA ALA A 125 -3.87 -3.53 -25.07
C ALA A 125 -3.51 -4.04 -23.67
N ASN A 126 -3.47 -3.15 -22.67
CA ASN A 126 -3.15 -3.48 -21.29
C ASN A 126 -4.39 -3.68 -20.40
N LEU A 127 -5.61 -3.62 -20.97
CA LEU A 127 -6.88 -3.67 -20.21
C LEU A 127 -6.99 -4.92 -19.34
N VAL A 128 -6.77 -6.11 -19.92
CA VAL A 128 -6.90 -7.37 -19.18
C VAL A 128 -5.93 -7.43 -18.01
N VAL A 129 -4.68 -6.99 -18.21
CA VAL A 129 -3.67 -7.01 -17.16
C VAL A 129 -4.00 -6.00 -16.07
N ARG A 130 -4.28 -4.73 -16.42
CA ARG A 130 -4.52 -3.67 -15.42
C ARG A 130 -5.76 -3.93 -14.56
N GLU A 131 -6.78 -4.59 -15.11
CA GLU A 131 -8.03 -4.89 -14.39
C GLU A 131 -7.97 -6.22 -13.62
N THR A 132 -6.88 -6.99 -13.75
CA THR A 132 -6.69 -8.20 -12.97
C THR A 132 -6.30 -7.87 -11.53
N VAL A 133 -7.06 -8.39 -10.57
CA VAL A 133 -6.77 -8.25 -9.13
C VAL A 133 -5.61 -9.15 -8.74
N VAL A 134 -4.46 -8.55 -8.44
CA VAL A 134 -3.29 -9.25 -7.91
C VAL A 134 -3.39 -9.27 -6.38
N LYS A 135 -3.69 -10.43 -5.79
CA LYS A 135 -3.93 -10.57 -4.35
C LYS A 135 -2.79 -10.05 -3.47
N THR A 136 -1.55 -10.17 -3.93
CA THR A 136 -0.36 -9.66 -3.23
C THR A 136 -0.36 -8.14 -3.09
N PHE A 137 -1.09 -7.40 -3.93
CA PHE A 137 -1.25 -5.94 -3.83
C PHE A 137 -2.46 -5.50 -2.99
N ILE A 138 -3.24 -6.44 -2.45
CA ILE A 138 -4.46 -6.15 -1.70
C ILE A 138 -4.25 -6.42 -0.22
N CYS A 139 -4.57 -5.46 0.64
CA CYS A 139 -4.55 -5.69 2.08
C CYS A 139 -5.93 -6.24 2.52
N PRO A 140 -6.02 -7.47 3.08
CA PRO A 140 -7.29 -8.04 3.53
C PRO A 140 -7.98 -7.29 4.68
N THR A 141 -7.30 -6.36 5.37
CA THR A 141 -7.98 -5.49 6.35
C THR A 141 -8.67 -4.29 5.71
N THR A 142 -8.39 -3.98 4.43
CA THR A 142 -9.09 -2.93 3.70
C THR A 142 -10.58 -3.26 3.59
N PRO A 143 -11.49 -2.41 4.10
CA PRO A 143 -12.92 -2.57 3.91
C PRO A 143 -13.27 -2.23 2.46
N ARG A 144 -13.17 -3.22 1.57
CA ARG A 144 -13.43 -3.09 0.13
C ARG A 144 -14.58 -4.01 -0.30
N SER A 145 -15.43 -3.53 -1.21
CA SER A 145 -16.37 -4.39 -1.94
C SER A 145 -15.65 -5.16 -3.04
N ALA A 146 -16.03 -6.42 -3.31
CA ALA A 146 -15.33 -7.27 -4.29
C ALA A 146 -15.28 -6.71 -5.73
N ALA A 147 -16.12 -5.72 -6.05
CA ALA A 147 -16.19 -5.07 -7.37
C ALA A 147 -15.48 -3.71 -7.43
N THR A 148 -14.80 -3.29 -6.35
CA THR A 148 -14.20 -1.95 -6.30
C THR A 148 -13.00 -1.87 -7.25
N MET A 149 -13.15 -1.07 -8.31
CA MET A 149 -12.11 -0.70 -9.24
C MET A 149 -11.62 0.71 -8.95
N ASN A 150 -10.32 0.95 -9.08
CA ASN A 150 -9.82 2.31 -9.15
C ASN A 150 -10.15 2.89 -10.54
N THR A 151 -10.78 4.06 -10.57
CA THR A 151 -11.16 4.72 -11.82
C THR A 151 -10.42 6.05 -11.93
N LYS A 152 -9.72 6.24 -13.04
CA LYS A 152 -8.91 7.43 -13.30
C LYS A 152 -9.27 8.08 -14.62
N LEU A 153 -9.40 9.40 -14.60
CA LEU A 153 -9.63 10.18 -15.81
C LEU A 153 -8.30 10.53 -16.48
N ILE A 154 -8.07 10.06 -17.70
CA ILE A 154 -6.89 10.36 -18.51
C ILE A 154 -7.37 11.13 -19.74
N GLY A 155 -7.18 12.45 -19.72
CA GLY A 155 -7.85 13.34 -20.67
C GLY A 155 -9.37 13.26 -20.49
N ALA A 156 -10.09 12.89 -21.55
CA ALA A 156 -11.54 12.70 -21.53
C ALA A 156 -11.97 11.23 -21.31
N VAL A 157 -11.03 10.31 -21.09
CA VAL A 157 -11.30 8.87 -21.02
C VAL A 157 -11.19 8.38 -19.58
N SER A 158 -12.23 7.69 -19.12
CA SER A 158 -12.22 6.96 -17.85
C SER A 158 -11.49 5.63 -18.02
N THR A 159 -10.44 5.40 -17.23
CA THR A 159 -9.62 4.18 -17.24
C THR A 159 -9.75 3.48 -15.90
N ASN A 160 -10.07 2.19 -15.92
CA ASN A 160 -10.16 1.38 -14.71
C ASN A 160 -8.87 0.59 -14.49
N ALA A 161 -8.53 0.39 -13.23
CA ALA A 161 -7.46 -0.49 -12.77
C ALA A 161 -7.92 -1.26 -11.54
N ALA A 162 -7.45 -2.50 -11.41
CA ALA A 162 -7.60 -3.21 -10.16
C ALA A 162 -6.86 -2.45 -9.06
N PRO A 163 -7.41 -2.42 -7.85
CA PRO A 163 -6.84 -1.63 -6.78
C PRO A 163 -5.48 -2.17 -6.30
N GLY A 164 -4.70 -1.30 -5.68
CA GLY A 164 -3.50 -1.61 -4.90
C GLY A 164 -3.55 -0.85 -3.58
N ASP A 165 -3.25 -1.55 -2.49
CA ASP A 165 -3.25 -1.02 -1.13
C ASP A 165 -1.82 -0.78 -0.59
N TYR A 166 -0.83 -0.84 -1.48
CA TYR A 166 0.58 -0.62 -1.18
C TYR A 166 1.19 0.24 -2.28
N ALA A 167 1.93 1.28 -1.90
CA ALA A 167 2.53 2.21 -2.86
C ALA A 167 3.90 2.74 -2.43
N PRO A 168 4.77 3.10 -3.37
CA PRO A 168 6.04 3.73 -3.06
C PRO A 168 5.86 5.13 -2.50
N ASP A 169 6.60 5.42 -1.43
CA ASP A 169 6.78 6.76 -0.89
C ASP A 169 8.07 7.34 -1.47
N TYR A 170 7.96 8.31 -2.37
CA TYR A 170 9.12 8.77 -3.12
C TYR A 170 9.66 10.13 -2.67
N SER A 171 8.95 10.85 -1.79
CA SER A 171 9.42 12.11 -1.22
C SER A 171 8.52 12.62 -0.09
N TYR A 172 8.87 13.77 0.49
CA TYR A 172 7.96 14.54 1.35
C TYR A 172 7.82 16.00 0.89
N SER A 173 6.74 16.66 1.30
CA SER A 173 6.41 18.04 0.90
C SER A 173 7.33 19.10 1.53
N ALA A 174 7.75 20.10 0.74
CA ALA A 174 8.47 21.28 1.26
C ALA A 174 7.62 22.14 2.21
N THR A 175 6.30 21.99 2.17
CA THR A 175 5.39 22.72 3.07
C THR A 175 5.63 22.31 4.52
N LEU A 176 6.03 21.06 4.78
CA LEU A 176 6.41 20.58 6.11
C LEU A 176 7.62 21.35 6.69
N GLU A 177 8.60 21.68 5.85
CA GLU A 177 9.77 22.48 6.23
C GLU A 177 9.37 23.94 6.48
N THR A 178 8.56 24.50 5.58
CA THR A 178 8.06 25.88 5.67
C THR A 178 7.25 26.10 6.94
N ASN A 179 6.48 25.09 7.37
CA ASN A 179 5.68 25.13 8.60
C ASN A 179 6.48 24.76 9.87
N GLY A 180 7.79 24.47 9.74
CA GLY A 180 8.66 24.12 10.87
C GLY A 180 8.37 22.75 11.51
N LEU A 181 7.62 21.89 10.83
CA LEU A 181 7.28 20.55 11.31
C LEU A 181 8.48 19.61 11.20
N VAL A 182 9.27 19.75 10.14
CA VAL A 182 10.45 18.93 9.87
C VAL A 182 11.70 19.81 9.71
N ASP A 183 12.87 19.19 9.83
CA ASP A 183 14.15 19.88 9.59
C ASP A 183 14.29 20.16 8.08
N VAL A 184 14.86 21.32 7.73
CA VAL A 184 15.15 21.63 6.31
C VAL A 184 16.20 20.64 5.82
N ASN A 185 15.85 19.83 4.82
CA ASN A 185 16.76 18.85 4.25
C ASN A 185 17.12 19.21 2.81
N VAL A 186 18.38 18.96 2.45
CA VAL A 186 18.89 19.20 1.09
C VAL A 186 18.30 18.18 0.10
N ALA A 187 17.85 17.01 0.57
CA ALA A 187 17.34 15.93 -0.26
C ALA A 187 16.10 15.25 0.35
N ARG A 188 14.91 15.62 -0.13
CA ARG A 188 13.62 15.06 0.31
C ARG A 188 13.27 13.71 -0.31
N THR A 189 14.15 13.16 -1.14
CA THR A 189 13.81 12.13 -2.11
C THR A 189 14.03 10.73 -1.52
N GLY A 190 13.07 9.83 -1.75
CA GLY A 190 13.18 8.41 -1.43
C GLY A 190 13.88 7.61 -2.53
N ILE A 191 14.03 6.29 -2.31
CA ILE A 191 14.79 5.44 -3.23
C ILE A 191 14.09 5.22 -4.56
N MET A 192 12.80 4.88 -4.52
CA MET A 192 11.99 4.63 -5.71
C MET A 192 11.36 5.95 -6.16
N SER A 193 11.95 6.66 -7.13
CA SER A 193 11.37 7.92 -7.63
C SER A 193 11.02 7.86 -9.11
N THR A 194 10.17 8.77 -9.56
CA THR A 194 9.76 8.88 -10.96
C THR A 194 10.97 9.07 -11.86
N ASN A 195 11.12 8.19 -12.85
CA ASN A 195 12.24 8.21 -13.81
C ASN A 195 13.63 8.14 -13.18
N ILE A 196 13.76 7.70 -11.93
CA ILE A 196 15.04 7.57 -11.25
C ILE A 196 15.16 6.17 -10.68
N VAL A 197 16.26 5.48 -11.02
CA VAL A 197 16.64 4.23 -10.38
C VAL A 197 17.88 4.46 -9.53
N ARG A 198 17.97 3.75 -8.41
CA ARG A 198 19.08 3.86 -7.47
C ARG A 198 19.57 2.48 -7.05
N PRO A 199 20.89 2.23 -7.06
CA PRO A 199 21.44 1.02 -6.48
C PRO A 199 21.26 1.04 -4.96
N ILE A 200 21.18 -0.13 -4.33
CA ILE A 200 21.06 -0.21 -2.86
C ILE A 200 22.23 0.49 -2.14
N GLY A 201 23.42 0.52 -2.75
CA GLY A 201 24.63 1.11 -2.17
C GLY A 201 24.65 2.63 -2.05
N VAL A 202 23.68 3.37 -2.61
CA VAL A 202 23.58 4.83 -2.37
C VAL A 202 22.83 5.18 -1.08
N ILE A 203 22.24 4.20 -0.40
CA ILE A 203 21.51 4.42 0.86
C ILE A 203 22.54 4.64 1.98
N SER A 204 22.66 5.87 2.47
CA SER A 204 23.54 6.22 3.60
C SER A 204 22.80 6.25 4.94
N ASP A 205 21.47 6.39 4.94
CA ASP A 205 20.64 6.46 6.16
C ASP A 205 20.40 5.06 6.80
N GLY A 206 20.87 4.00 6.13
CA GLY A 206 20.72 2.60 6.52
C GLY A 206 19.55 1.93 5.81
N THR A 207 19.79 0.79 5.18
CA THR A 207 18.78 0.06 4.39
C THR A 207 17.57 -0.38 5.22
N SER A 208 17.75 -0.63 6.51
CA SER A 208 16.69 -0.99 7.44
C SER A 208 15.90 0.21 7.99
N ASN A 209 16.33 1.44 7.67
CA ASN A 209 15.71 2.71 8.06
C ASN A 209 15.23 3.55 6.86
N THR A 210 15.28 3.02 5.64
CA THR A 210 14.75 3.69 4.45
C THR A 210 13.51 2.94 3.93
N ILE A 211 12.37 3.60 3.86
CA ILE A 211 11.11 3.07 3.34
C ILE A 211 11.19 2.96 1.82
N LEU A 212 10.67 1.85 1.28
CA LEU A 212 10.42 1.66 -0.15
C LEU A 212 8.93 1.75 -0.47
N ILE A 213 8.13 0.97 0.26
CA ILE A 213 6.69 0.84 0.04
C ILE A 213 5.97 1.04 1.37
N SER A 214 4.86 1.77 1.33
CA SER A 214 3.96 1.94 2.47
C SER A 214 2.60 1.36 2.15
N GLU A 215 1.90 0.93 3.19
CA GLU A 215 0.47 0.64 3.11
C GLU A 215 -0.32 1.92 2.85
N THR A 216 -1.09 1.94 1.77
CA THR A 216 -1.95 3.04 1.30
C THR A 216 -3.37 2.53 1.06
N ALA A 217 -3.89 1.79 2.04
CA ALA A 217 -5.13 1.05 1.96
C ALA A 217 -6.37 1.95 1.83
N GLY A 218 -7.44 1.37 1.28
CA GLY A 218 -8.77 2.00 1.27
C GLY A 218 -9.11 2.77 0.00
N ARG A 219 -8.13 3.04 -0.88
CA ARG A 219 -8.40 3.65 -2.19
C ARG A 219 -9.22 2.68 -3.06
N PRO A 220 -10.13 3.12 -3.94
CA PRO A 220 -10.46 4.49 -4.31
C PRO A 220 -11.36 5.22 -3.31
N ASP A 221 -11.88 4.56 -2.27
CA ASP A 221 -12.72 5.25 -1.29
C ASP A 221 -11.88 6.26 -0.49
N ALA A 222 -12.46 7.39 -0.11
CA ALA A 222 -11.78 8.41 0.68
C ALA A 222 -12.04 8.18 2.17
N TRP A 223 -10.97 8.10 2.96
CA TRP A 223 -11.03 7.82 4.39
C TRP A 223 -10.26 8.88 5.17
N ALA A 224 -10.81 9.29 6.31
CA ALA A 224 -10.10 10.12 7.27
C ALA A 224 -10.38 9.63 8.70
N THR A 225 -9.34 9.47 9.52
CA THR A 225 -9.43 9.09 10.94
C THR A 225 -10.29 7.84 11.21
N GLY A 226 -10.20 6.84 10.33
CA GLY A 226 -10.97 5.59 10.42
C GLY A 226 -12.42 5.68 9.89
N LYS A 227 -12.83 6.81 9.33
CA LYS A 227 -14.19 7.03 8.81
C LYS A 227 -14.17 7.20 7.30
N LEU A 228 -15.13 6.55 6.64
CA LEU A 228 -15.41 6.78 5.22
C LEU A 228 -15.98 8.19 5.05
N LEU A 229 -15.39 8.98 4.17
CA LEU A 229 -15.88 10.31 3.82
C LEU A 229 -17.09 10.20 2.89
N THR A 230 -18.05 11.12 3.05
CA THR A 230 -19.28 11.15 2.23
C THR A 230 -19.03 11.66 0.81
N SER A 231 -17.87 12.27 0.56
CA SER A 231 -17.45 12.79 -0.73
C SER A 231 -15.94 12.64 -0.88
N GLY A 232 -15.48 12.43 -2.11
CA GLY A 232 -14.07 12.25 -2.45
C GLY A 232 -13.80 10.83 -2.94
N THR A 233 -12.99 10.73 -3.99
CA THR A 233 -12.53 9.45 -4.54
C THR A 233 -11.06 9.60 -4.87
N GLN A 234 -10.26 8.64 -4.42
CA GLN A 234 -8.84 8.55 -4.71
C GLN A 234 -8.66 7.88 -6.08
N THR A 235 -8.12 8.62 -7.05
CA THR A 235 -7.98 8.17 -8.44
C THR A 235 -6.61 7.56 -8.74
N ASP A 236 -5.79 7.35 -7.72
CA ASP A 236 -4.39 6.95 -7.75
C ASP A 236 -4.18 5.65 -6.93
N GLY A 237 -5.21 4.80 -6.90
CA GLY A 237 -5.23 3.56 -6.12
C GLY A 237 -5.08 2.32 -6.97
N GLY A 238 -4.74 2.43 -8.26
CA GLY A 238 -4.54 1.27 -9.14
C GLY A 238 -3.14 0.67 -8.96
N TRP A 239 -3.01 -0.65 -8.83
CA TRP A 239 -1.71 -1.28 -8.55
C TRP A 239 -0.65 -1.09 -9.66
N CYS A 240 -1.10 -0.87 -10.90
CA CYS A 240 -0.25 -0.60 -12.06
C CYS A 240 -0.25 0.88 -12.50
N ASP A 241 -0.98 1.74 -11.79
CA ASP A 241 -1.07 3.16 -12.11
C ASP A 241 0.26 3.85 -11.80
N PRO A 242 0.90 4.55 -12.75
CA PRO A 242 2.09 5.36 -12.49
C PRO A 242 1.92 6.42 -11.39
N ASP A 243 0.70 6.91 -11.15
CA ASP A 243 0.46 7.91 -10.10
C ASP A 243 0.13 7.27 -8.73
N SER A 244 0.19 5.92 -8.61
CA SER A 244 -0.05 5.28 -7.31
C SER A 244 0.96 5.68 -6.25
N ALA A 245 2.18 6.01 -6.69
CA ALA A 245 3.24 6.50 -5.85
C ALA A 245 2.91 7.90 -5.31
N TYR A 246 3.31 8.19 -4.09
CA TYR A 246 2.90 9.42 -3.42
C TYR A 246 4.07 10.09 -2.70
N ILE A 247 3.84 11.31 -2.23
CA ILE A 247 4.73 12.02 -1.30
C ILE A 247 4.01 12.22 0.03
N THR A 248 4.70 12.04 1.14
CA THR A 248 4.15 12.44 2.45
C THR A 248 4.11 13.96 2.55
N HIS A 249 2.93 14.51 2.69
CA HIS A 249 2.74 15.96 2.79
C HIS A 249 2.18 16.40 4.14
N GLY A 250 1.61 15.48 4.91
CA GLY A 250 1.15 15.72 6.27
C GLY A 250 -0.23 16.36 6.30
N PHE A 251 -1.12 15.79 7.10
CA PHE A 251 -2.46 16.34 7.35
C PHE A 251 -2.62 16.88 8.77
N SER A 252 -3.66 17.71 8.95
CA SER A 252 -4.21 17.95 10.28
C SER A 252 -4.70 16.65 10.92
N ALA A 253 -4.77 16.60 12.24
CA ALA A 253 -5.16 15.39 12.97
C ALA A 253 -6.58 14.88 12.62
N ASP A 254 -7.46 15.75 12.10
CA ASP A 254 -8.79 15.39 11.61
C ASP A 254 -8.79 14.81 10.17
N GLY A 255 -7.65 14.86 9.47
CA GLY A 255 -7.47 14.37 8.11
C GLY A 255 -8.07 15.23 7.00
N VAL A 256 -8.65 16.39 7.31
CA VAL A 256 -9.46 17.15 6.34
C VAL A 256 -9.18 18.65 6.30
N THR A 257 -8.81 19.28 7.42
CA THR A 257 -8.67 20.76 7.49
C THR A 257 -7.39 21.25 6.80
N THR A 258 -6.28 20.59 7.06
CA THR A 258 -4.98 20.86 6.42
C THR A 258 -4.63 19.63 5.60
N THR A 259 -4.48 19.82 4.29
CA THR A 259 -4.22 18.75 3.31
C THR A 259 -2.80 18.81 2.75
N ASP A 260 -1.93 19.66 3.29
CA ASP A 260 -0.50 19.75 3.03
C ASP A 260 0.13 20.57 4.16
N GLY A 261 1.23 20.09 4.75
CA GLY A 261 1.94 20.77 5.81
C GLY A 261 1.37 20.56 7.22
N GLY A 262 0.66 19.45 7.46
CA GLY A 262 0.13 19.09 8.79
C GLY A 262 1.00 18.08 9.56
N PRO A 263 0.81 17.92 10.88
CA PRO A 263 1.68 17.11 11.74
C PRO A 263 1.41 15.60 11.69
N CYS A 264 0.34 15.14 11.04
CA CYS A 264 -0.02 13.73 10.98
C CYS A 264 0.40 13.13 9.64
N HIS A 265 1.06 11.97 9.68
CA HIS A 265 1.62 11.29 8.50
C HIS A 265 0.95 9.94 8.19
N THR A 266 0.08 9.43 9.07
CA THR A 266 -0.53 8.10 8.93
C THR A 266 -1.90 8.06 9.56
N ASN A 267 -2.85 7.41 8.89
CA ASN A 267 -4.23 7.18 9.34
C ASN A 267 -5.08 8.44 9.60
N CYS A 268 -4.56 9.65 9.38
CA CYS A 268 -5.34 10.88 9.33
C CYS A 268 -6.15 10.93 8.04
N SER A 269 -5.52 10.71 6.89
CA SER A 269 -6.15 10.71 5.57
C SER A 269 -5.52 9.63 4.69
N ASN A 270 -6.29 9.00 3.80
CA ASN A 270 -5.74 8.09 2.80
C ASN A 270 -5.47 8.76 1.43
N ASN A 271 -5.65 10.07 1.36
CA ASN A 271 -5.34 10.89 0.19
C ASN A 271 -3.82 11.06 0.08
N ASN A 272 -3.19 10.32 -0.83
CA ASN A 272 -1.74 10.36 -1.04
C ASN A 272 -0.91 10.21 0.25
N GLU A 273 -1.37 9.38 1.20
CA GLU A 273 -0.66 9.12 2.47
C GLU A 273 -0.71 7.66 2.93
N PRO A 274 0.22 7.26 3.82
CA PRO A 274 0.14 6.00 4.53
C PRO A 274 -1.19 5.84 5.26
N TYR A 275 -1.88 4.75 4.98
CA TYR A 275 -3.15 4.43 5.61
C TYR A 275 -3.28 2.91 5.73
N GLY A 276 -3.52 2.44 6.94
CA GLY A 276 -3.71 1.03 7.26
C GLY A 276 -4.94 0.83 8.13
N PHE A 277 -5.71 -0.21 7.84
CA PHE A 277 -6.84 -0.63 8.67
C PHE A 277 -6.35 -1.54 9.81
N HIS A 278 -5.29 -1.09 10.46
CA HIS A 278 -4.66 -1.72 11.61
C HIS A 278 -4.79 -0.78 12.80
N SER A 279 -4.79 -1.33 14.01
CA SER A 279 -4.80 -0.52 15.22
C SER A 279 -3.52 0.33 15.28
N ALA A 280 -3.68 1.66 15.21
CA ALA A 280 -2.66 2.67 15.52
C ALA A 280 -1.44 2.80 14.58
N GLY A 281 -1.54 2.43 13.30
CA GLY A 281 -0.44 2.63 12.35
C GLY A 281 -0.62 1.91 11.01
N ALA A 282 0.47 1.84 10.25
CA ALA A 282 0.54 1.23 8.93
C ALA A 282 1.80 0.36 8.78
N MET A 283 1.77 -0.58 7.85
CA MET A 283 2.92 -1.39 7.49
C MET A 283 3.80 -0.69 6.45
N HIS A 284 5.11 -0.90 6.52
CA HIS A 284 6.09 -0.35 5.59
C HIS A 284 7.13 -1.41 5.23
N VAL A 285 7.51 -1.48 3.96
CA VAL A 285 8.65 -2.27 3.47
C VAL A 285 9.88 -1.38 3.47
N MET A 286 10.93 -1.83 4.14
CA MET A 286 12.22 -1.15 4.18
C MET A 286 13.13 -1.58 3.03
N ALA A 287 14.19 -0.82 2.77
CA ALA A 287 15.12 -1.06 1.67
C ALA A 287 16.02 -2.30 1.83
N ASP A 288 16.03 -2.94 3.01
CA ASP A 288 16.59 -4.28 3.23
C ASP A 288 15.56 -5.41 2.99
N GLY A 289 14.32 -5.07 2.62
CA GLY A 289 13.21 -6.00 2.42
C GLY A 289 12.55 -6.48 3.72
N SER A 290 12.90 -5.93 4.87
CA SER A 290 12.15 -6.12 6.12
C SER A 290 10.82 -5.38 6.07
N VAL A 291 9.83 -5.85 6.84
CA VAL A 291 8.53 -5.19 6.98
C VAL A 291 8.42 -4.69 8.41
N ARG A 292 8.13 -3.40 8.58
CA ARG A 292 7.99 -2.75 9.87
C ARG A 292 6.60 -2.15 10.02
N PHE A 293 6.10 -2.18 11.24
CA PHE A 293 4.88 -1.47 11.61
C PHE A 293 5.27 -0.13 12.23
N ILE A 294 4.85 0.98 11.62
CA ILE A 294 5.14 2.32 12.13
C ILE A 294 3.85 2.87 12.74
N GLN A 295 3.96 3.36 13.98
CA GLN A 295 2.82 3.89 14.71
C GLN A 295 2.43 5.27 14.16
N ALA A 296 1.13 5.54 14.08
CA ALA A 296 0.61 6.84 13.68
C ALA A 296 0.92 7.96 14.70
N SER A 297 1.35 7.60 15.91
CA SER A 297 1.81 8.52 16.95
C SER A 297 3.28 8.93 16.82
N MET A 298 4.04 8.33 15.88
CA MET A 298 5.40 8.77 15.59
C MET A 298 5.39 10.24 15.17
N ASN A 299 6.39 11.01 15.59
CA ASN A 299 6.47 12.41 15.18
C ASN A 299 6.75 12.47 13.66
N ILE A 300 6.03 13.31 12.91
CA ILE A 300 6.25 13.45 11.46
C ILE A 300 7.70 13.80 11.10
N ARG A 301 8.42 14.53 11.96
CA ARG A 301 9.85 14.82 11.82
C ARG A 301 10.70 13.55 11.81
N GLN A 302 10.34 12.54 12.61
CA GLN A 302 11.02 11.24 12.59
C GLN A 302 10.57 10.41 11.39
N PHE A 303 9.28 10.45 11.06
CA PHE A 303 8.75 9.69 9.93
C PHE A 303 9.41 10.07 8.60
N VAL A 304 9.54 11.37 8.29
CA VAL A 304 10.13 11.80 7.00
C VAL A 304 11.60 11.41 6.84
N LYS A 305 12.33 11.21 7.95
CA LYS A 305 13.72 10.72 7.92
C LYS A 305 13.80 9.28 7.43
N LEU A 306 12.72 8.51 7.59
CA LEU A 306 12.61 7.15 7.04
C LEU A 306 12.31 7.17 5.53
N ILE A 307 11.84 8.28 4.96
CA ILE A 307 11.58 8.40 3.52
C ILE A 307 12.88 8.69 2.78
N THR A 308 13.75 9.53 3.33
CA THR A 308 15.02 9.90 2.69
C THR A 308 16.01 8.74 2.68
N TYR A 309 16.88 8.72 1.67
CA TYR A 309 17.96 7.72 1.59
C TYR A 309 19.36 8.29 1.86
N MET A 310 19.48 9.62 1.86
CA MET A 310 20.74 10.35 2.04
C MET A 310 20.60 11.63 2.86
N GLY A 311 19.69 11.63 3.83
CA GLY A 311 19.51 12.73 4.78
C GLY A 311 20.62 12.83 5.84
N ASN A 312 21.46 11.80 5.97
CA ASN A 312 22.37 11.57 7.11
C ASN A 312 21.64 11.53 8.46
N ASP A 313 20.39 11.11 8.42
CA ASP A 313 19.44 11.18 9.52
C ASP A 313 19.04 9.76 9.91
N VAL A 314 19.82 9.13 10.80
CA VAL A 314 19.41 7.84 11.37
C VAL A 314 18.29 8.11 12.36
N ALA A 315 17.04 7.86 11.96
CA ALA A 315 15.89 7.95 12.86
C ALA A 315 15.86 6.74 13.81
N PRO A 316 15.86 6.93 15.14
CA PRO A 316 15.48 5.89 16.08
C PRO A 316 14.00 5.56 15.87
N ILE A 317 13.67 4.27 15.81
CA ILE A 317 12.29 3.78 15.58
C ILE A 317 11.61 3.40 16.92
N ASP A 318 12.27 3.72 18.04
CA ASP A 318 11.92 3.29 19.40
C ASP A 318 11.25 4.40 20.21
#